data_AF-A0A2W7R017-F1
#
_entry.id   AF-A0A2W7R017-F1
#
_cell.length_a   1.000
_cell.length_b   1.000
_cell.length_c   1.000
_cell.angle_alpha   90.00
_cell.angle_beta   90.00
_cell.angle_gamma   90.00
#
_symmetry.space_group_name_H-M   'P 1'
#
loop_
_entity.id
_entity.type
_entity.pdbx_description
1 polymer ?
#
loop_
_entity_poly.entity_id
_entity_poly.type
_entity_poly.pdbx_seq_one_letter_code
_entity_poly.pdbx_strand_id
1 'polypeptide(L)'
;MLSLGSIFEFTFPIHTFTSRRTNIILKLRMKTFLFSFLFLFTTLVFAQQAPLLPIVKSNIKGVNIYGKTVDNQTRCQHWHSDLDVIAIKFKCCEKYYPCFSCHEEEADHQPEVWPKAEFDTKAILCGVCGSELTITEYQASGNTCPKCTVAFNPGCSKHYHLYFETDSTKQSKL
;
A
#
# COMPACT_ATOMS: atom_id res chain seq x y z
N MET A 1 80.43 51.47 17.64
CA MET A 1 80.04 52.87 17.88
C MET A 1 78.55 52.90 18.11
N LEU A 2 78.10 53.31 19.31
CA LEU A 2 76.73 53.73 19.70
C LEU A 2 75.65 52.61 19.58
N SER A 3 74.72 52.35 20.51
CA SER A 3 74.08 53.12 21.59
C SER A 3 73.40 52.06 22.51
N LEU A 4 73.56 52.10 23.84
CA LEU A 4 72.56 52.53 24.85
C LEU A 4 71.11 52.47 24.34
N GLY A 5 70.10 51.91 25.02
CA GLY A 5 69.91 51.40 26.37
C GLY A 5 68.41 51.12 26.51
N SER A 6 68.01 49.98 27.07
CA SER A 6 66.60 49.58 27.17
C SER A 6 65.95 50.18 28.41
N ILE A 7 64.93 51.01 28.19
CA ILE A 7 64.09 51.63 29.21
C ILE A 7 62.90 50.72 29.49
N PHE A 8 62.63 50.55 30.79
CA PHE A 8 61.44 49.98 31.41
C PHE A 8 60.13 50.49 30.78
N GLU A 9 59.14 49.60 30.59
CA GLU A 9 57.73 49.96 30.87
C GLU A 9 56.89 48.75 31.30
N PHE A 10 56.38 48.88 32.52
CA PHE A 10 55.03 48.58 33.01
C PHE A 10 54.21 47.45 32.37
N THR A 11 54.00 46.43 33.19
CA THR A 11 52.87 45.50 33.14
C THR A 11 51.54 46.23 33.35
N PHE A 12 50.62 46.06 32.39
CA PHE A 12 49.17 46.20 32.62
C PHE A 12 48.45 44.95 32.09
N PRO A 13 47.50 44.37 32.86
CA PRO A 13 46.78 43.18 32.44
C PRO A 13 45.69 43.56 31.44
N ILE A 14 45.77 42.97 30.24
CA ILE A 14 44.71 43.06 29.25
C ILE A 14 43.61 42.08 29.69
N HIS A 15 42.51 42.61 30.20
CA HIS A 15 41.30 41.83 30.45
C HIS A 15 40.85 41.11 29.17
N THR A 16 40.73 39.79 29.25
CA THR A 16 40.19 38.94 28.19
C THR A 16 38.70 39.24 27.98
N PHE A 17 38.40 40.07 26.99
CA PHE A 17 37.03 40.41 26.60
C PHE A 17 36.38 39.25 25.83
N THR A 18 35.70 38.38 26.57
CA THR A 18 34.47 37.67 26.19
C THR A 18 34.48 36.80 24.91
N SER A 19 35.02 35.59 25.01
CA SER A 19 34.57 34.43 24.18
C SER A 19 33.21 33.90 24.69
N ARG A 20 32.19 34.77 24.72
CA ARG A 20 30.81 34.39 25.12
C ARG A 20 29.75 34.71 24.06
N ARG A 21 30.03 35.64 23.13
CA ARG A 21 29.05 36.06 22.10
C ARG A 21 28.98 35.14 20.87
N THR A 22 30.08 34.50 20.49
CA THR A 22 30.15 33.65 19.28
C THR A 22 29.42 32.30 19.44
N ASN A 23 29.45 31.70 20.64
CA ASN A 23 28.75 30.44 20.93
C ASN A 23 27.21 30.55 20.96
N ILE A 24 26.66 31.73 21.23
CA ILE A 24 25.22 31.96 21.32
C ILE A 24 24.61 32.10 19.92
N ILE A 25 25.25 32.85 19.03
CA ILE A 25 24.78 33.08 17.65
C ILE A 25 24.83 31.79 16.83
N LEU A 26 25.87 30.96 17.01
CA LEU A 26 25.98 29.66 16.31
C LEU A 26 24.93 28.65 16.80
N LYS A 27 24.62 28.61 18.11
CA LYS A 27 23.55 27.77 18.68
C LYS A 27 22.15 28.23 18.29
N LEU A 28 21.90 29.54 18.16
CA LEU A 28 20.62 30.05 17.65
C LEU A 28 20.43 29.71 16.17
N ARG A 29 21.50 29.80 15.37
CA ARG A 29 21.47 29.52 13.92
C ARG A 29 21.31 28.03 13.59
N MET A 30 21.82 27.14 14.44
CA MET A 30 21.54 25.69 14.33
C MET A 30 20.12 25.32 14.78
N LYS A 31 19.58 25.98 15.81
CA LYS A 31 18.18 25.74 16.25
C LYS A 31 17.16 26.21 15.22
N THR A 32 17.36 27.35 14.58
CA THR A 32 16.46 27.82 13.53
C THR A 32 16.49 26.94 12.28
N PHE A 33 17.64 26.36 11.93
CA PHE A 33 17.74 25.34 10.88
C PHE A 33 17.05 24.02 11.27
N LEU A 34 17.21 23.55 12.51
CA LEU A 34 16.56 22.32 12.99
C LEU A 34 15.03 22.46 13.04
N PHE A 35 14.51 23.62 13.47
CA PHE A 35 13.07 23.90 13.51
C PHE A 35 12.47 24.07 12.11
N SER A 36 13.17 24.73 11.18
CA SER A 36 12.72 24.87 9.79
C SER A 36 12.68 23.52 9.06
N PHE A 37 13.68 22.65 9.29
CA PHE A 37 13.73 21.31 8.72
C PHE A 37 12.62 20.38 9.28
N LEU A 38 12.29 20.49 10.58
CA LEU A 38 11.20 19.75 11.21
C LEU A 38 9.81 20.22 10.72
N PHE A 39 9.66 21.50 10.40
CA PHE A 39 8.40 22.08 9.91
C PHE A 39 8.16 21.75 8.42
N LEU A 40 9.21 21.69 7.60
CA LEU A 40 9.13 21.23 6.21
C LEU A 40 8.87 19.71 6.09
N PHE A 41 9.39 18.90 7.02
CA PHE A 41 9.09 17.46 7.03
C PHE A 41 7.65 17.15 7.45
N THR A 42 7.07 17.94 8.36
CA THR A 42 5.70 17.69 8.85
C THR A 42 4.63 18.04 7.82
N THR A 43 4.80 19.09 7.02
CA THR A 43 3.82 19.47 5.98
C THR A 43 3.83 18.53 4.77
N LEU A 44 4.96 17.90 4.46
CA LEU A 44 5.05 16.89 3.40
C LEU A 44 4.34 15.59 3.75
N VAL A 45 4.30 15.20 5.03
CA VAL A 45 3.65 13.94 5.47
C VAL A 45 2.13 14.01 5.32
N PHE A 46 1.49 15.16 5.55
CA PHE A 46 0.03 15.26 5.48
C PHE A 46 -0.54 15.31 4.05
N ALA A 47 0.27 15.65 3.05
CA ALA A 47 -0.22 15.81 1.67
C ALA A 47 -0.47 14.47 0.93
N GLN A 48 -0.11 13.33 1.52
CA GLN A 48 -0.18 12.01 0.86
C GLN A 48 -1.16 11.01 1.47
N GLN A 49 -1.92 11.35 2.52
CA GLN A 49 -2.96 10.44 2.99
C GLN A 49 -4.12 10.45 1.97
N ALA A 50 -4.09 9.52 1.02
CA ALA A 50 -5.26 9.21 0.20
C ALA A 50 -6.47 8.99 1.14
N PRO A 51 -7.64 9.59 0.86
CA PRO A 51 -8.81 9.36 1.68
C PRO A 51 -9.13 7.86 1.65
N LEU A 52 -8.94 7.19 2.78
CA LEU A 52 -9.33 5.79 2.93
C LEU A 52 -10.84 5.73 2.67
N LEU A 53 -11.23 5.07 1.58
CA LEU A 53 -12.63 4.77 1.32
C LEU A 53 -13.21 4.04 2.55
N PRO A 54 -14.45 4.34 2.96
CA PRO A 54 -15.04 3.71 4.13
C PRO A 54 -15.12 2.19 3.92
N ILE A 55 -14.69 1.43 4.93
CA ILE A 55 -14.86 -0.01 4.92
C ILE A 55 -16.32 -0.31 5.21
N VAL A 56 -16.96 -1.04 4.31
CA VAL A 56 -18.36 -1.48 4.43
C VAL A 56 -18.38 -2.99 4.42
N LYS A 57 -19.16 -3.61 5.31
CA LYS A 57 -19.42 -5.06 5.23
C LYS A 57 -20.24 -5.35 3.98
N SER A 58 -19.74 -6.25 3.14
CA SER A 58 -20.35 -6.54 1.85
C SER A 58 -21.02 -7.91 1.83
N ASN A 59 -22.25 -7.95 1.32
CA ASN A 59 -23.02 -9.19 1.13
C ASN A 59 -23.75 -9.12 -0.21
N ILE A 60 -23.52 -10.11 -1.07
CA ILE A 60 -24.10 -10.19 -2.40
C ILE A 60 -25.03 -11.41 -2.45
N LYS A 61 -26.35 -11.17 -2.44
CA LYS A 61 -27.37 -12.23 -2.47
C LYS A 61 -27.16 -13.33 -1.41
N GLY A 62 -26.77 -12.95 -0.20
CA GLY A 62 -26.52 -13.89 0.91
C GLY A 62 -25.08 -14.41 0.98
N VAL A 63 -24.23 -14.13 -0.02
CA VAL A 63 -22.81 -14.48 0.03
C VAL A 63 -22.02 -13.38 0.71
N ASN A 64 -21.32 -13.72 1.79
CA ASN A 64 -20.42 -12.79 2.49
C ASN A 64 -19.13 -12.58 1.69
N ILE A 65 -18.73 -11.32 1.57
CA ILE A 65 -17.47 -10.93 0.95
C ILE A 65 -16.51 -10.46 2.05
N TYR A 66 -15.37 -11.12 2.15
CA TYR A 66 -14.34 -10.86 3.14
C TYR A 66 -13.33 -9.85 2.59
N GLY A 67 -12.51 -9.24 3.46
CA GLY A 67 -11.60 -8.16 3.10
C GLY A 67 -12.13 -6.77 3.40
N LYS A 68 -11.31 -5.78 3.03
CA LYS A 68 -11.60 -4.35 3.19
C LYS A 68 -12.49 -3.84 2.05
N THR A 69 -13.71 -4.36 1.95
CA THR A 69 -14.69 -3.94 0.93
C THR A 69 -15.14 -2.50 1.15
N VAL A 70 -15.42 -1.78 0.05
CA VAL A 70 -15.83 -0.37 0.07
C VAL A 70 -17.27 -0.15 -0.39
N ASP A 71 -17.90 -1.20 -0.92
CA ASP A 71 -19.29 -1.20 -1.38
C ASP A 71 -19.93 -2.61 -1.39
N ASN A 72 -21.18 -2.68 -1.85
CA ASN A 72 -21.92 -3.92 -2.11
C ASN A 72 -21.80 -4.38 -3.58
N GLN A 73 -20.65 -4.20 -4.20
CA GLN A 73 -20.32 -4.69 -5.54
C GLN A 73 -18.89 -5.26 -5.60
N THR A 74 -18.43 -5.81 -4.48
CA THR A 74 -17.13 -6.47 -4.29
C THR A 74 -15.90 -5.58 -4.46
N ARG A 75 -16.01 -4.26 -4.62
CA ARG A 75 -14.82 -3.39 -4.67
C ARG A 75 -14.14 -3.33 -3.31
N CYS A 76 -12.83 -3.12 -3.28
CA CYS A 76 -12.04 -3.01 -2.05
C CYS A 76 -11.08 -1.81 -2.03
N GLN A 77 -10.45 -1.57 -0.89
CA GLN A 77 -9.45 -0.49 -0.76
C GLN A 77 -8.28 -0.62 -1.75
N HIS A 78 -7.93 -1.83 -2.17
CA HIS A 78 -6.85 -2.07 -3.13
C HIS A 78 -7.29 -1.84 -4.58
N TRP A 79 -8.52 -2.25 -4.94
CA TRP A 79 -9.06 -2.21 -6.30
C TRP A 79 -10.54 -1.80 -6.27
N HIS A 80 -10.87 -0.66 -6.86
CA HIS A 80 -12.21 -0.05 -6.79
C HIS A 80 -12.58 0.80 -8.01
N SER A 81 -12.07 0.46 -9.19
CA SER A 81 -12.63 0.97 -10.45
C SER A 81 -14.04 0.40 -10.67
N ASP A 82 -14.79 0.99 -11.60
CA ASP A 82 -16.12 0.51 -11.95
C ASP A 82 -16.12 -0.95 -12.45
N LEU A 83 -14.97 -1.45 -12.91
CA LEU A 83 -14.77 -2.80 -13.44
C LEU A 83 -14.36 -3.84 -12.39
N ASP A 84 -14.01 -3.43 -11.17
CA ASP A 84 -13.53 -4.30 -10.07
C ASP A 84 -14.71 -4.95 -9.32
N VAL A 85 -15.61 -5.58 -10.08
CA VAL A 85 -16.91 -6.08 -9.61
C VAL A 85 -17.00 -7.61 -9.59
N ILE A 86 -15.87 -8.27 -9.31
CA ILE A 86 -15.83 -9.70 -9.01
C ILE A 86 -15.24 -9.95 -7.62
N ALA A 87 -15.68 -11.03 -6.98
CA ALA A 87 -14.97 -11.66 -5.87
C ALA A 87 -14.56 -13.08 -6.27
N ILE A 88 -13.40 -13.52 -5.78
CA ILE A 88 -12.80 -14.81 -6.08
C ILE A 88 -12.88 -15.68 -4.83
N LYS A 89 -13.36 -16.92 -5.00
CA LYS A 89 -13.37 -17.95 -3.97
C LYS A 89 -11.97 -18.55 -3.88
N PHE A 90 -11.33 -18.43 -2.72
CA PHE A 90 -9.99 -18.96 -2.51
C PHE A 90 -10.04 -20.45 -2.21
N LYS A 91 -9.17 -21.25 -2.86
CA LYS A 91 -9.12 -22.72 -2.72
C LYS A 91 -8.86 -23.16 -1.28
N CYS A 92 -8.00 -22.44 -0.57
CA CYS A 92 -7.56 -22.80 0.78
C CYS A 92 -8.69 -22.72 1.84
N CYS A 93 -9.70 -21.87 1.65
CA CYS A 93 -10.71 -21.62 2.68
C CYS A 93 -12.15 -21.48 2.18
N GLU A 94 -12.39 -21.59 0.86
CA GLU A 94 -13.71 -21.50 0.23
C GLU A 94 -14.46 -20.17 0.50
N LYS A 95 -13.72 -19.12 0.90
CA LYS A 95 -14.25 -17.77 1.14
C LYS A 95 -14.04 -16.85 -0.06
N TYR A 96 -14.98 -15.93 -0.25
CA TYR A 96 -14.91 -14.91 -1.30
C TYR A 96 -14.17 -13.66 -0.84
N TYR A 97 -13.13 -13.28 -1.59
CA TYR A 97 -12.40 -12.03 -1.41
C TYR A 97 -12.38 -11.23 -2.73
N PRO A 98 -12.44 -9.89 -2.69
CA PRO A 98 -12.27 -9.03 -3.86
C PRO A 98 -10.94 -9.23 -4.60
N CYS A 99 -9.87 -9.50 -3.85
CA CYS A 99 -8.52 -9.61 -4.37
C CYS A 99 -7.59 -10.39 -3.44
N PHE A 100 -6.41 -10.73 -3.95
CA PHE A 100 -5.32 -11.38 -3.23
C PHE A 100 -4.86 -10.63 -1.98
N SER A 101 -4.63 -9.31 -2.06
CA SER A 101 -4.18 -8.53 -0.92
C SER A 101 -5.21 -8.51 0.23
N CYS A 102 -6.51 -8.50 -0.08
CA CYS A 102 -7.55 -8.66 0.94
C CYS A 102 -7.47 -10.02 1.65
N HIS A 103 -7.14 -11.09 0.92
CA HIS A 103 -6.91 -12.39 1.53
C HIS A 103 -5.64 -12.39 2.39
N GLU A 104 -4.50 -11.93 1.87
CA GLU A 104 -3.23 -11.89 2.62
C GLU A 104 -3.32 -11.09 3.93
N GLU A 105 -4.13 -10.03 3.95
CA GLU A 105 -4.29 -9.19 5.13
C GLU A 105 -5.19 -9.80 6.22
N GLU A 106 -6.16 -10.65 5.85
CA GLU A 106 -7.17 -11.18 6.79
C GLU A 106 -7.05 -12.68 7.08
N ALA A 107 -6.48 -13.46 6.16
CA ALA A 107 -6.31 -14.89 6.34
C ALA A 107 -5.04 -15.19 7.16
N ASP A 108 -5.15 -16.18 8.05
CA ASP A 108 -4.06 -16.69 8.89
C ASP A 108 -3.24 -17.81 8.21
N HIS A 109 -3.43 -18.00 6.91
CA HIS A 109 -2.86 -19.09 6.13
C HIS A 109 -2.47 -18.62 4.73
N GLN A 110 -1.59 -19.40 4.09
CA GLN A 110 -1.14 -19.12 2.74
C GLN A 110 -2.23 -19.49 1.71
N PRO A 111 -2.33 -18.72 0.61
CA PRO A 111 -3.30 -19.01 -0.43
C PRO A 111 -2.92 -20.26 -1.23
N GLU A 112 -3.93 -21.02 -1.61
CA GLU A 112 -3.81 -22.13 -2.56
C GLU A 112 -4.43 -21.75 -3.90
N VAL A 113 -3.84 -22.26 -4.99
CA VAL A 113 -4.37 -22.11 -6.34
C VAL A 113 -5.29 -23.27 -6.70
N TRP A 114 -6.38 -22.98 -7.40
CA TRP A 114 -7.24 -24.01 -7.97
C TRP A 114 -6.48 -24.78 -9.05
N PRO A 115 -6.38 -26.12 -8.98
CA PRO A 115 -5.76 -26.92 -10.03
C PRO A 115 -6.64 -26.94 -11.28
N LYS A 116 -6.03 -27.10 -12.47
CA LYS A 116 -6.78 -27.12 -13.75
C LYS A 116 -7.90 -28.16 -13.78
N ALA A 117 -7.70 -29.30 -13.12
CA ALA A 117 -8.69 -30.37 -13.01
C ALA A 117 -9.98 -29.95 -12.28
N GLU A 118 -9.97 -28.82 -11.57
CA GLU A 118 -11.10 -28.31 -10.77
C GLU A 118 -11.69 -27.01 -11.33
N PHE A 119 -11.37 -26.62 -12.59
CA PHE A 119 -11.83 -25.34 -13.16
C PHE A 119 -13.35 -25.26 -13.42
N ASP A 120 -14.06 -26.38 -13.34
CA ASP A 120 -15.53 -26.40 -13.34
C ASP A 120 -16.13 -25.96 -11.99
N THR A 121 -15.31 -25.64 -10.99
CA THR A 121 -15.75 -25.09 -9.71
C THR A 121 -16.27 -23.67 -9.87
N LYS A 122 -17.44 -23.41 -9.27
CA LYS A 122 -18.00 -22.06 -9.09
C LYS A 122 -17.17 -21.23 -8.13
N ALA A 123 -16.16 -20.54 -8.66
CA ALA A 123 -15.20 -19.79 -7.87
C ALA A 123 -15.25 -18.27 -8.09
N ILE A 124 -16.06 -17.78 -9.04
CA ILE A 124 -16.09 -16.35 -9.37
C ILE A 124 -17.49 -15.79 -9.13
N LEU A 125 -17.61 -14.82 -8.23
CA LEU A 125 -18.88 -14.18 -7.93
C LEU A 125 -18.94 -12.81 -8.63
N CYS A 126 -19.99 -12.56 -9.41
CA CYS A 126 -20.27 -11.22 -9.92
C CYS A 126 -20.87 -10.35 -8.81
N GLY A 127 -20.20 -9.25 -8.45
CA GLY A 127 -20.65 -8.30 -7.44
C GLY A 127 -21.93 -7.54 -7.83
N VAL A 128 -22.26 -7.44 -9.12
CA VAL A 128 -23.45 -6.72 -9.58
C VAL A 128 -24.72 -7.57 -9.54
N CYS A 129 -24.66 -8.80 -10.08
CA CYS A 129 -25.85 -9.66 -10.15
C CYS A 129 -25.82 -10.87 -9.21
N GLY A 130 -24.72 -11.10 -8.49
CA GLY A 130 -24.56 -12.21 -7.55
C GLY A 130 -24.55 -13.59 -8.18
N SER A 131 -24.38 -13.71 -9.50
CA SER A 131 -24.17 -15.02 -10.12
C SER A 131 -22.78 -15.55 -9.80
N GLU A 132 -22.69 -16.79 -9.35
CA GLU A 132 -21.44 -17.55 -9.34
C GLU A 132 -21.19 -18.16 -10.73
N LEU A 133 -19.99 -17.96 -11.25
CA LEU A 133 -19.47 -18.52 -12.49
C LEU A 133 -18.38 -19.55 -12.15
N THR A 134 -18.24 -20.56 -13.01
CA THR A 134 -17.05 -21.42 -12.95
C THR A 134 -15.79 -20.66 -13.37
N ILE A 135 -14.62 -21.18 -13.01
CA ILE A 135 -13.34 -20.60 -13.46
C ILE A 135 -13.28 -20.64 -14.98
N THR A 136 -13.68 -21.76 -15.60
CA THR A 136 -13.79 -21.92 -17.05
C THR A 136 -14.72 -20.87 -17.68
N GLU A 137 -15.94 -20.69 -17.13
CA GLU A 137 -16.90 -19.70 -17.62
C GLU A 137 -16.35 -18.27 -17.54
N TYR A 138 -15.69 -17.92 -16.43
CA TYR A 138 -15.09 -16.61 -16.25
C TYR A 138 -13.94 -16.34 -17.23
N GLN A 139 -13.02 -17.29 -17.40
CA GLN A 139 -11.89 -17.13 -18.32
C GLN A 139 -12.34 -17.03 -19.78
N ALA A 140 -13.45 -17.68 -20.15
CA ALA A 140 -14.04 -17.62 -21.49
C ALA A 140 -15.00 -16.43 -21.70
N SER A 141 -15.24 -15.59 -20.68
CA SER A 141 -16.36 -14.64 -20.69
C SER A 141 -16.13 -13.38 -21.52
N GLY A 142 -14.92 -13.17 -22.05
CA GLY A 142 -14.54 -11.93 -22.71
C GLY A 142 -14.57 -10.72 -21.76
N ASN A 143 -14.25 -10.94 -20.47
CA ASN A 143 -14.30 -9.92 -19.40
C ASN A 143 -15.69 -9.30 -19.24
N THR A 144 -16.75 -10.09 -19.43
CA THR A 144 -18.13 -9.66 -19.23
C THR A 144 -18.89 -10.71 -18.44
N CYS A 145 -19.79 -10.31 -17.55
CA CYS A 145 -20.66 -11.26 -16.86
C CYS A 145 -21.64 -11.90 -17.87
N PRO A 146 -21.69 -13.22 -18.05
CA PRO A 146 -22.62 -13.87 -18.97
C PRO A 146 -24.09 -13.83 -18.49
N LYS A 147 -24.35 -13.34 -17.26
CA LYS A 147 -25.69 -13.25 -16.68
C LYS A 147 -26.28 -11.84 -16.71
N CYS A 148 -25.48 -10.80 -16.46
CA CYS A 148 -25.96 -9.41 -16.40
C CYS A 148 -25.19 -8.43 -17.29
N THR A 149 -24.27 -8.93 -18.11
CA THR A 149 -23.50 -8.16 -19.09
C THR A 149 -22.64 -7.02 -18.54
N VAL A 150 -22.44 -6.91 -17.22
CA VAL A 150 -21.49 -5.95 -16.67
C VAL A 150 -20.07 -6.30 -17.11
N ALA A 151 -19.28 -5.28 -17.44
CA ALA A 151 -17.86 -5.45 -17.74
C ALA A 151 -17.07 -5.79 -16.47
N PHE A 152 -16.11 -6.69 -16.61
CA PHE A 152 -15.10 -7.04 -15.62
C PHE A 152 -13.76 -6.43 -15.99
N ASN A 153 -12.88 -6.24 -15.01
CA ASN A 153 -11.56 -5.69 -15.26
C ASN A 153 -10.68 -6.69 -16.05
N PRO A 154 -10.28 -6.39 -17.30
CA PRO A 154 -9.41 -7.28 -18.09
C PRO A 154 -8.02 -7.45 -17.48
N GLY A 155 -7.60 -6.53 -16.60
CA GLY A 155 -6.35 -6.59 -15.86
C GLY A 155 -6.28 -7.76 -14.87
N CYS A 156 -7.41 -8.32 -14.44
CA CYS A 156 -7.44 -9.50 -13.57
C CYS A 156 -6.70 -10.71 -14.17
N SER A 157 -6.70 -10.84 -15.50
CA SER A 157 -6.00 -11.92 -16.22
C SER A 157 -4.49 -11.97 -15.95
N LYS A 158 -3.86 -10.82 -15.67
CA LYS A 158 -2.44 -10.74 -15.35
C LYS A 158 -2.09 -11.42 -14.02
N HIS A 159 -3.08 -11.65 -13.16
CA HIS A 159 -2.92 -12.19 -11.81
C HIS A 159 -3.48 -13.60 -11.66
N TYR A 160 -3.85 -14.29 -12.74
CA TYR A 160 -4.42 -15.64 -12.66
C TYR A 160 -3.54 -16.63 -11.89
N HIS A 161 -2.22 -16.51 -12.00
CA HIS A 161 -1.26 -17.36 -11.27
C HIS A 161 -1.39 -17.28 -9.74
N LEU A 162 -2.04 -16.25 -9.19
CA LEU A 162 -2.31 -16.12 -7.75
C LEU A 162 -3.53 -16.93 -7.28
N TYR A 163 -4.42 -17.33 -8.21
CA TYR A 163 -5.70 -17.96 -7.89
C TYR A 163 -5.88 -19.31 -8.58
N PHE A 164 -5.31 -19.49 -9.76
CA PHE A 164 -5.54 -20.62 -10.66
C PHE A 164 -4.21 -21.17 -11.16
N GLU A 165 -4.16 -22.48 -11.37
CA GLU A 165 -3.03 -23.13 -12.01
C GLU A 165 -2.85 -22.62 -13.44
N THR A 166 -1.66 -22.07 -13.71
CA THR A 166 -1.19 -21.67 -15.04
C THR A 166 -0.01 -22.54 -15.46
N ASP A 167 0.38 -22.48 -16.73
CA ASP A 167 1.53 -23.25 -17.23
C ASP A 167 2.84 -22.88 -16.52
N SER A 168 2.95 -21.65 -16.00
CA SER A 168 4.07 -21.20 -15.16
C SER A 168 4.06 -21.81 -13.76
N THR A 169 2.89 -22.01 -13.13
CA THR A 169 2.80 -22.68 -11.81
C THR A 169 3.15 -24.17 -11.85
N LYS A 170 3.06 -24.80 -13.02
CA LYS A 170 3.44 -26.21 -13.20
C LYS A 170 4.95 -26.44 -13.16
N GLN A 171 5.73 -25.44 -13.60
CA GLN A 171 7.19 -25.52 -13.67
C GLN A 171 7.88 -25.29 -12.32
N SER A 172 7.23 -24.64 -11.36
CA SER A 172 7.79 -24.40 -10.02
C SER A 172 7.55 -25.55 -9.03
N LYS A 173 6.78 -26.58 -9.42
CA LYS A 173 6.47 -27.77 -8.62
C LYS A 173 7.16 -29.05 -9.13
N LEU A 174 7.92 -28.96 -10.23
CA LEU A 174 8.79 -30.01 -10.78
C LEU A 174 10.24 -29.75 -10.36
#